data_AF-A0A3D8HJF2-F1
#
_entry.id   AF-A0A3D8HJF2-F1
#
_cell.length_a   1.000
_cell.length_b   1.000
_cell.length_c   1.000
_cell.angle_alpha   90.00
_cell.angle_beta   90.00
_cell.angle_gamma   90.00
#
_symmetry.space_group_name_H-M   'P 1'
#
loop_
_entity.id
_entity.type
_entity.pdbx_description
1 polymer ?
#
loop_
_entity_poly.entity_id
_entity_poly.type
_entity_poly.pdbx_seq_one_letter_code
_entity_poly.pdbx_strand_id
1 'polypeptide(L)'
;MSRSRKKVPAGVCCCCKSQKRGKRVASKRFRRRTKVLISQEKYELLPTRSIELTSPWDLGGDGKTYYGYHLDCEWYVRVMRK
;
A
#
# COMPACT_ATOMS: atom_id res chain seq x y z
N MET A 1 -24.20 -11.25 0.49
CA MET A 1 -22.76 -10.96 0.24
C MET A 1 -22.09 -10.57 1.55
N SER A 2 -21.12 -11.36 2.01
CA SER A 2 -20.30 -11.05 3.20
C SER A 2 -19.45 -9.81 2.93
N ARG A 3 -19.52 -8.79 3.80
CA ARG A 3 -18.63 -7.61 3.70
C ARG A 3 -17.19 -8.05 3.94
N SER A 4 -16.28 -7.67 3.05
CA SER A 4 -14.85 -8.01 3.14
C SER A 4 -14.26 -7.40 4.41
N ARG A 5 -13.98 -8.25 5.41
CA ARG A 5 -13.30 -7.81 6.63
C ARG A 5 -11.80 -7.71 6.40
N LYS A 6 -11.20 -6.67 6.97
CA LYS A 6 -9.75 -6.52 7.02
C LYS A 6 -9.19 -7.61 7.94
N LYS A 7 -8.13 -8.31 7.51
CA LYS A 7 -7.48 -9.37 8.32
C LYS A 7 -6.42 -8.85 9.28
N VAL A 8 -5.75 -7.76 8.92
CA VAL A 8 -4.62 -7.21 9.68
C VAL A 8 -4.97 -5.80 10.17
N PRO A 9 -4.87 -5.52 11.49
CA PRO A 9 -5.17 -4.21 12.07
C PRO A 9 -4.01 -3.23 11.84
N ALA A 10 -3.80 -2.84 10.58
CA ALA A 10 -2.78 -1.86 10.20
C ALA A 10 -3.32 -0.79 9.24
N GLY A 11 -3.05 0.48 9.49
CA GLY A 11 -3.57 1.60 8.69
C GLY A 11 -2.72 2.86 8.83
N VAL A 12 -3.14 3.95 8.20
CA VAL A 12 -2.53 5.29 8.31
C VAL A 12 -3.07 6.00 9.56
N CYS A 13 -2.25 6.75 10.30
CA CYS A 13 -2.70 7.49 11.50
C CYS A 13 -3.35 8.84 11.12
N CYS A 14 -2.89 9.49 10.05
CA CYS A 14 -3.53 10.71 9.54
C CYS A 14 -4.95 10.37 9.05
N CYS A 15 -5.95 11.17 9.45
CA CYS A 15 -7.33 11.14 8.94
C CYS A 15 -7.45 11.45 7.43
N CYS A 16 -6.33 11.45 6.70
CA CYS A 16 -6.08 12.15 5.48
C CYS A 16 -6.04 11.16 4.31
N LYS A 17 -7.18 11.07 3.61
CA LYS A 17 -7.41 10.52 2.26
C LYS A 17 -6.97 9.06 1.97
N SER A 18 -7.73 8.47 1.06
CA SER A 18 -7.44 7.16 0.48
C SER A 18 -6.07 7.13 -0.22
N GLN A 19 -5.18 6.22 0.19
CA GLN A 19 -3.92 5.93 -0.52
C GLN A 19 -4.11 5.33 -1.94
N LYS A 20 -5.35 5.17 -2.42
CA LYS A 20 -5.66 4.53 -3.71
C LYS A 20 -4.99 5.26 -4.89
N ARG A 21 -4.97 6.59 -4.87
CA ARG A 21 -4.32 7.40 -5.93
C ARG A 21 -2.81 7.17 -5.94
N GLY A 22 -2.16 7.30 -4.79
CA GLY A 22 -0.71 7.06 -4.65
C GLY A 22 -0.32 5.67 -5.12
N LYS A 23 -1.05 4.64 -4.69
CA LYS A 23 -0.83 3.24 -5.11
C LYS A 23 -0.98 3.05 -6.62
N ARG A 24 -1.97 3.70 -7.24
CA ARG A 24 -2.15 3.63 -8.71
C ARG A 24 -0.97 4.26 -9.45
N VAL A 25 -0.44 5.38 -8.96
CA VAL A 25 0.74 6.05 -9.54
C VAL A 25 1.99 5.18 -9.37
N ALA A 26 2.21 4.64 -8.17
CA ALA A 26 3.31 3.73 -7.86
C ALA A 26 3.32 2.52 -8.80
N SER A 27 2.18 1.84 -8.96
CA SER A 27 2.07 0.69 -9.88
C SER A 27 2.30 1.09 -11.35
N LYS A 28 1.88 2.29 -11.77
CA LYS A 28 2.17 2.79 -13.13
C LYS A 28 3.68 3.00 -13.32
N ARG A 29 4.37 3.61 -12.34
CA ARG A 29 5.83 3.80 -12.39
C ARG A 29 6.58 2.48 -12.44
N PHE A 30 6.22 1.53 -11.58
CA PHE A 30 6.81 0.19 -11.56
C PHE A 30 6.71 -0.48 -12.93
N ARG A 31 5.50 -0.60 -13.49
CA ARG A 31 5.30 -1.21 -14.82
C ARG A 31 6.07 -0.50 -15.92
N ARG A 32 6.13 0.84 -15.88
CA ARG A 32 6.90 1.62 -16.87
C ARG A 32 8.38 1.29 -16.77
N ARG A 33 8.95 1.25 -15.56
CA ARG A 33 10.37 0.94 -15.34
C ARG A 33 10.70 -0.47 -15.80
N THR A 34 9.89 -1.46 -15.42
CA THR A 34 10.03 -2.85 -15.87
C THR A 34 10.02 -2.95 -17.40
N LYS A 35 9.05 -2.32 -18.07
CA LYS A 35 8.97 -2.31 -19.55
C LYS A 35 10.22 -1.72 -20.21
N VAL A 36 10.72 -0.60 -19.70
CA VAL A 36 11.93 0.04 -20.23
C VAL A 36 13.15 -0.86 -20.07
N LEU A 37 13.29 -1.52 -18.93
CA LEU A 37 14.43 -2.41 -18.67
C LEU A 37 14.40 -3.68 -19.53
N ILE A 38 13.22 -4.28 -19.71
CA ILE A 38 13.04 -5.41 -20.63
C ILE A 38 13.39 -4.99 -22.07
N SER A 39 12.91 -3.82 -22.51
CA SER A 39 13.24 -3.29 -23.84
C SER A 39 14.72 -2.98 -24.04
N GLN A 40 15.49 -2.83 -22.96
CA GLN A 40 16.94 -2.62 -22.98
C GLN A 40 17.72 -3.92 -22.71
N GLU A 41 17.03 -5.06 -22.58
CA GLU A 41 17.62 -6.37 -22.23
C GLU A 41 18.38 -6.37 -20.89
N LYS A 42 18.04 -5.44 -19.98
CA LYS A 42 18.68 -5.28 -18.66
C LYS A 42 17.92 -6.05 -17.58
N TYR A 43 17.88 -7.37 -17.71
CA TYR A 43 17.12 -8.24 -16.82
C TYR A 43 17.64 -8.21 -15.37
N GLU A 44 18.95 -8.08 -15.18
CA GLU A 44 19.60 -8.00 -13.85
C GLU A 44 19.17 -6.79 -13.02
N LEU A 45 18.65 -5.74 -13.67
CA LEU A 45 18.21 -4.51 -13.00
C LEU A 45 16.70 -4.46 -12.76
N LEU A 46 15.99 -5.57 -13.02
CA LEU A 46 14.55 -5.59 -12.87
C LEU A 46 14.16 -5.44 -11.39
N PRO A 47 13.28 -4.49 -11.07
CA PRO A 47 12.85 -4.29 -9.70
C PRO A 47 12.00 -5.48 -9.25
N THR A 48 12.34 -6.09 -8.12
CA THR A 48 11.56 -7.21 -7.56
C THR A 48 10.45 -6.73 -6.64
N ARG A 49 10.68 -5.62 -5.94
CA ARG A 49 9.74 -5.05 -4.97
C ARG A 49 9.39 -3.62 -5.36
N SER A 50 8.12 -3.27 -5.16
CA SER A 50 7.65 -1.90 -5.42
C SER A 50 8.35 -0.82 -4.59
N ILE A 51 8.90 -1.18 -3.43
CA ILE A 51 9.60 -0.25 -2.53
C ILE A 51 10.92 0.27 -3.12
N GLU A 52 11.53 -0.47 -4.05
CA GLU A 52 12.75 -0.05 -4.75
C GLU A 52 12.51 1.19 -5.63
N LEU A 53 11.25 1.44 -6.01
CA LEU A 53 10.87 2.55 -6.89
C LEU A 53 9.90 3.54 -6.25
N THR A 54 9.35 3.22 -5.08
CA THR A 54 8.34 4.07 -4.43
C THR A 54 8.45 3.96 -2.93
N SER A 55 8.63 5.11 -2.29
CA SER A 55 8.63 5.21 -0.85
C SER A 55 7.21 5.07 -0.30
N PRO A 56 7.00 4.44 0.86
CA PRO A 56 5.71 4.44 1.55
C PRO A 56 5.14 5.85 1.80
N TRP A 57 6.02 6.84 1.94
CA TRP A 57 5.69 8.26 2.15
C TRP A 57 5.15 8.94 0.88
N ASP A 58 5.47 8.42 -0.31
CA ASP A 58 4.97 8.94 -1.60
C ASP A 58 3.48 8.61 -1.84
N LEU A 59 2.88 7.76 -1.00
CA LEU A 59 1.53 7.25 -1.18
C LEU A 59 0.44 8.19 -0.64
N GLY A 60 0.83 9.36 -0.12
CA GLY A 60 -0.07 10.39 0.39
C GLY A 60 -0.62 10.12 1.80
N GLY A 61 0.12 9.37 2.62
CA GLY A 61 -0.18 9.12 4.02
C GLY A 61 1.09 8.94 4.83
N ASP A 62 0.94 8.79 6.14
CA ASP A 62 2.01 8.72 7.15
C ASP A 62 2.57 7.30 7.36
N GLY A 63 2.67 6.52 6.29
CA GLY A 63 3.04 5.11 6.38
C GLY A 63 1.90 4.24 6.92
N LYS A 64 2.16 2.96 7.21
CA LYS A 64 1.18 2.08 7.86
C LYS A 64 1.66 1.77 9.27
N THR A 65 0.83 2.08 10.24
CA THR A 65 1.00 1.76 11.64
C THR A 65 0.20 0.51 11.97
N TYR A 66 0.82 -0.41 12.69
CA TYR A 66 0.12 -1.54 13.27
C TYR A 66 -0.54 -1.09 14.57
N TYR A 67 -1.85 -1.29 14.68
CA TYR A 67 -2.63 -0.81 15.83
C TYR A 67 -2.73 -1.82 16.97
N GLY A 68 -2.25 -3.06 16.81
CA GLY A 68 -2.53 -4.15 17.75
C GLY A 68 -3.91 -4.78 17.57
N TYR A 69 -4.17 -5.87 18.30
CA TYR A 69 -5.48 -6.52 18.36
C TYR A 69 -6.26 -5.97 19.56
N HIS A 70 -7.39 -5.29 19.31
CA HIS A 70 -8.21 -4.66 20.34
C HIS A 70 -9.68 -5.02 20.16
N LEU A 71 -10.02 -6.30 20.32
CA LEU A 71 -11.36 -6.85 20.02
C LEU A 71 -12.48 -6.14 20.79
N ASP A 72 -12.19 -5.66 21.99
CA ASP A 72 -13.16 -5.03 22.90
C ASP A 72 -13.38 -3.54 22.60
N CYS A 73 -12.58 -2.96 21.70
CA CYS A 73 -12.67 -1.54 21.36
C CYS A 73 -13.58 -1.31 20.15
N GLU A 74 -14.59 -0.46 20.29
CA GLU A 74 -15.50 -0.12 19.18
C GLU A 74 -14.77 0.46 17.96
N TRP A 75 -13.76 1.30 18.18
CA TRP A 75 -12.96 1.89 17.11
C TRP A 75 -12.23 0.81 16.30
N TYR A 76 -11.72 -0.24 16.96
CA TYR A 76 -11.01 -1.34 16.32
C TYR A 76 -11.97 -2.17 15.46
N VAL A 77 -13.14 -2.51 16.02
CA VAL A 77 -14.21 -3.22 15.30
C VAL A 77 -14.62 -2.43 14.06
N ARG A 78 -14.72 -1.09 14.16
CA ARG A 78 -15.03 -0.21 13.03
C ARG A 78 -13.94 -0.23 11.95
N VAL A 79 -12.66 -0.10 12.35
CA VAL A 79 -11.50 -0.15 11.43
C VAL A 79 -11.38 -1.50 10.71
N MET A 80 -11.71 -2.59 11.39
CA MET A 80 -11.60 -3.95 10.85
C MET A 80 -12.77 -4.35 9.95
N ARG A 81 -13.94 -3.69 10.09
CA ARG A 81 -15.15 -3.99 9.30
C ARG A 81 -15.08 -3.56 7.82
N LYS A 82 -14.26 -2.54 7.52
CA LYS A 82 -14.03 -1.92 6.19
C LYS A 82 -15.28 -1.66 5.34
#